data_AF-A0A3L6R0A0-F1
#
_entry.id   AF-A0A3L6R0A0-F1
#
_cell.length_a   1.000
_cell.length_b   1.000
_cell.length_c   1.000
_cell.angle_alpha   90.00
_cell.angle_beta   90.00
_cell.angle_gamma   90.00
#
_symmetry.space_group_name_H-M   'P 1'
#
loop_
_entity.id
_entity.type
_entity.pdbx_description
1 polymer ?
#
loop_
_entity_poly.entity_id
_entity_poly.type
_entity_poly.pdbx_seq_one_letter_code
_entity_poly.pdbx_strand_id
1 'polypeptide(L)'
;MSGGANELFDFIAAALAKFVASEGEDYHLPEGVQRQLGFTFSFPVKQTSIASGTLIKWTKGFTIDEMVGMDVVAELNKAIKRQGLDMKVTALVNDTVGTLAAAKYADNDAIAAVILGTGTNAAYIDHAHTIPKWHGPLPKSGDMVINMEWGNFRSSHLPLTEFDHALDSESLNPGEQIYEKLISGMYMGEIVRRVLLKMAQEASLFADGVPEKLEIPYILSTLHMLMMHQDTTPDLQTAGIKLK
;
A
#
# COMPACT_ATOMS: atom_id res chain seq x y z
N MET A 1 2.85 -7.82 13.07
CA MET A 1 3.92 -7.58 14.08
C MET A 1 3.26 -6.89 15.26
N SER A 2 3.28 -7.51 16.44
CA SER A 2 2.82 -6.91 17.69
C SER A 2 4.02 -6.34 18.42
N GLY A 3 4.15 -5.01 18.41
CA GLY A 3 5.18 -4.25 19.11
C GLY A 3 4.67 -2.84 19.40
N GLY A 4 5.29 -2.14 20.33
CA GLY A 4 4.91 -0.77 20.67
C GLY A 4 5.25 0.23 19.57
N ALA A 5 4.60 1.39 19.56
CA ALA A 5 4.93 2.55 18.73
C ALA A 5 6.40 2.91 18.85
N ASN A 6 6.92 3.01 20.09
CA ASN A 6 8.31 3.33 20.32
C ASN A 6 9.25 2.31 19.66
N GLU A 7 8.94 1.01 19.75
CA GLU A 7 9.75 -0.03 19.13
C GLU A 7 9.78 0.13 17.60
N LEU A 8 8.63 0.40 16.97
CA LEU A 8 8.53 0.65 15.53
C LEU A 8 9.38 1.87 15.12
N PHE A 9 9.18 3.03 15.76
CA PHE A 9 9.85 4.26 15.35
C PHE A 9 11.33 4.28 15.74
N ASP A 10 11.72 3.67 16.85
CA ASP A 10 13.14 3.53 17.23
C ASP A 10 13.87 2.57 16.30
N PHE A 11 13.21 1.51 15.83
CA PHE A 11 13.75 0.64 14.79
C PHE A 11 13.99 1.41 13.49
N ILE A 12 13.01 2.21 13.03
CA ILE A 12 13.15 3.06 11.84
C ILE A 12 14.29 4.06 12.02
N ALA A 13 14.35 4.76 13.16
CA ALA A 13 15.38 5.76 13.43
C ALA A 13 16.79 5.13 13.54
N ALA A 14 16.92 3.94 14.12
CA ALA A 14 18.19 3.21 14.17
C ALA A 14 18.65 2.77 12.77
N ALA A 15 17.72 2.36 11.90
CA ALA A 15 18.02 2.04 10.51
C ALA A 15 18.47 3.31 9.73
N LEU A 16 17.80 4.44 9.94
CA LEU A 16 18.21 5.73 9.37
C LEU A 16 19.61 6.13 9.84
N ALA A 17 19.94 5.93 11.11
CA ALA A 17 21.27 6.25 11.64
C ALA A 17 22.37 5.44 10.96
N LYS A 18 22.15 4.13 10.78
CA LYS A 18 23.07 3.25 10.07
C LYS A 18 23.22 3.65 8.60
N PHE A 19 22.13 4.01 7.95
CA PHE A 19 22.14 4.46 6.56
C PHE A 19 22.98 5.73 6.40
N VAL A 20 22.69 6.76 7.21
CA VAL A 20 23.43 8.04 7.19
C VAL A 20 24.92 7.83 7.49
N ALA A 21 25.27 6.95 8.42
CA ALA A 21 26.67 6.63 8.73
C ALA A 21 27.40 5.87 7.61
N SER A 22 26.67 5.29 6.65
CA SER A 22 27.21 4.58 5.50
C SER A 22 27.30 5.42 4.23
N GLU A 23 26.83 6.67 4.27
CA GLU A 23 26.90 7.60 3.15
C GLU A 23 28.36 7.91 2.78
N GLY A 24 28.65 8.03 1.48
CA GLY A 24 29.96 8.49 0.99
C GLY A 24 30.17 9.99 1.24
N GLU A 25 31.40 10.48 1.12
CA GLU A 25 31.73 11.87 1.42
C GLU A 25 30.94 12.89 0.59
N ASP A 26 30.53 12.53 -0.64
CA ASP A 26 29.73 13.38 -1.53
C ASP A 26 28.33 13.71 -0.98
N TYR A 27 27.87 12.97 0.03
CA TYR A 27 26.55 13.14 0.65
C TYR A 27 26.63 13.81 2.03
N HIS A 28 27.84 14.19 2.48
CA HIS A 28 27.98 15.00 3.68
C HIS A 28 27.40 16.40 3.45
N LEU A 29 26.44 16.76 4.30
CA LEU A 29 25.87 18.10 4.27
C LEU A 29 26.87 19.14 4.79
N PRO A 30 26.81 20.38 4.29
CA PRO A 30 27.57 21.49 4.87
C PRO A 30 27.25 21.67 6.36
N GLU A 31 28.23 22.16 7.13
CA GLU A 31 28.06 22.42 8.55
C GLU A 31 26.88 23.38 8.82
N GLY A 32 26.05 23.04 9.80
CA GLY A 32 24.84 23.80 10.14
C GLY A 32 23.62 23.54 9.26
N VAL A 33 23.72 22.68 8.24
CA VAL A 33 22.57 22.25 7.42
C VAL A 33 21.98 20.95 7.98
N GLN A 34 20.77 21.05 8.53
CA GLN A 34 20.02 19.89 9.01
C GLN A 34 19.51 19.03 7.84
N ARG A 35 19.68 17.70 7.93
CA ARG A 35 19.15 16.74 6.94
C ARG A 35 17.62 16.81 6.90
N GLN A 36 17.06 16.85 5.69
CA GLN A 36 15.60 16.83 5.48
C GLN A 36 15.15 15.44 5.04
N LEU A 37 14.05 14.96 5.62
CA LEU A 37 13.49 13.64 5.33
C LEU A 37 12.07 13.77 4.77
N GLY A 38 11.86 13.20 3.59
CA GLY A 38 10.53 12.85 3.11
C GLY A 38 10.12 11.50 3.71
N PHE A 39 9.05 11.48 4.49
CA PHE A 39 8.53 10.29 5.12
C PHE A 39 7.31 9.77 4.34
N THR A 40 7.53 8.74 3.52
CA THR A 40 6.43 8.05 2.87
C THR A 40 5.78 7.07 3.85
N PHE A 41 4.51 7.30 4.19
CA PHE A 41 3.77 6.49 5.16
C PHE A 41 2.47 5.98 4.54
N SER A 42 2.52 4.79 3.94
CA SER A 42 1.43 4.19 3.15
C SER A 42 0.34 3.52 4.00
N PHE A 43 -0.24 4.29 4.92
CA PHE A 43 -1.40 3.92 5.72
C PHE A 43 -2.43 5.05 5.71
N PRO A 44 -3.71 4.77 6.00
CA PRO A 44 -4.74 5.79 6.13
C PRO A 44 -4.35 6.86 7.17
N VAL A 45 -4.04 8.06 6.70
CA VAL A 45 -3.66 9.20 7.52
C VAL A 45 -4.53 10.40 7.20
N LYS A 46 -5.01 11.07 8.25
CA LYS A 46 -5.58 12.41 8.16
C LYS A 46 -4.44 13.42 8.16
N GLN A 47 -3.95 13.77 6.97
CA GLN A 47 -2.89 14.75 6.82
C GLN A 47 -3.40 16.15 7.19
N THR A 48 -2.74 16.80 8.15
CA THR A 48 -3.14 18.13 8.67
C THR A 48 -2.23 19.24 8.17
N SER A 49 -1.03 18.90 7.70
CA SER A 49 -0.12 19.78 6.97
C SER A 49 0.84 18.93 6.11
N ILE A 50 1.72 19.56 5.34
CA ILE A 50 2.73 18.83 4.59
C ILE A 50 3.63 17.96 5.48
N ALA A 51 3.84 18.34 6.74
CA ALA A 51 4.74 17.65 7.68
C ALA A 51 4.02 17.17 8.95
N SER A 52 2.73 16.84 8.87
CA SER A 52 1.98 16.28 10.00
C SER A 52 0.79 15.45 9.53
N GLY A 53 0.51 14.35 10.20
CA GLY A 53 -0.64 13.53 9.85
C GLY A 53 -0.98 12.49 10.89
N THR A 54 -2.27 12.41 11.21
CA THR A 54 -2.80 11.51 12.22
C THR A 54 -3.17 10.17 11.62
N LEU A 55 -2.63 9.07 12.15
CA LEU A 55 -3.04 7.72 11.73
C LEU A 55 -4.53 7.50 12.04
N ILE A 56 -5.30 7.10 11.03
CA ILE A 56 -6.74 6.81 11.17
C ILE A 56 -6.95 5.35 11.58
N LYS A 57 -6.31 4.42 10.86
CA LYS A 57 -6.36 2.99 11.12
C LYS A 57 -5.16 2.31 10.49
N TRP A 58 -4.71 1.22 11.09
CA TRP A 58 -3.74 0.33 10.46
C TRP A 58 -4.41 -0.52 9.37
N THR A 59 -3.63 -0.90 8.37
CA THR A 59 -4.01 -1.83 7.31
C THR A 59 -2.88 -2.85 7.13
N LYS A 60 -2.99 -3.76 6.14
CA LYS A 60 -1.89 -4.68 5.76
C LYS A 60 -1.39 -5.57 6.92
N GLY A 61 -2.25 -5.91 7.87
CA GLY A 61 -1.92 -6.76 9.03
C GLY A 61 -1.11 -6.09 10.14
N PHE A 62 -1.00 -4.75 10.15
CA PHE A 62 -0.43 -4.00 11.27
C PHE A 62 -1.47 -3.77 12.37
N THR A 63 -1.03 -3.83 13.62
CA THR A 63 -1.88 -3.62 14.81
C THR A 63 -1.04 -3.01 15.93
N ILE A 64 -0.95 -1.68 15.96
CA ILE A 64 -0.31 -0.92 17.05
C ILE A 64 -1.33 0.11 17.54
N ASP A 65 -2.19 -0.31 18.47
CA ASP A 65 -3.40 0.44 18.85
C ASP A 65 -3.07 1.84 19.41
N GLU A 66 -1.96 1.97 20.14
CA GLU A 66 -1.48 3.23 20.70
C GLU A 66 -1.09 4.29 19.65
N MET A 67 -0.89 3.90 18.38
CA MET A 67 -0.64 4.85 17.29
C MET A 67 -1.90 5.40 16.64
N VAL A 68 -3.05 4.74 16.82
CA VAL A 68 -4.30 5.21 16.22
C VAL A 68 -4.68 6.54 16.85
N GLY A 69 -4.89 7.57 16.03
CA GLY A 69 -5.14 8.93 16.49
C GLY A 69 -3.88 9.75 16.82
N MET A 70 -2.68 9.20 16.61
CA MET A 70 -1.41 9.90 16.86
C MET A 70 -0.77 10.46 15.58
N ASP A 71 -0.01 11.55 15.72
CA ASP A 71 0.75 12.13 14.61
C ASP A 71 2.04 11.35 14.34
N VAL A 72 2.07 10.65 13.20
CA VAL A 72 3.19 9.75 12.84
C VAL A 72 4.49 10.51 12.59
N VAL A 73 4.41 11.78 12.18
CA VAL A 73 5.60 12.62 11.97
C VAL A 73 6.19 13.04 13.30
N ALA A 74 5.34 13.37 14.27
CA ALA A 74 5.80 13.71 15.62
C ALA A 74 6.50 12.52 16.27
N GLU A 75 5.95 11.31 16.15
CA GLU A 75 6.56 10.09 16.71
C GLU A 75 7.90 9.74 16.04
N LEU A 76 8.00 9.83 14.70
CA LEU A 76 9.26 9.59 14.02
C LEU A 76 10.33 10.65 14.40
N ASN A 77 9.97 11.94 14.49
CA ASN A 77 10.91 12.97 14.91
C ASN A 77 11.39 12.76 16.37
N LYS A 78 10.53 12.27 17.28
CA LYS A 78 10.96 11.90 18.65
C LYS A 78 11.99 10.78 18.61
N ALA A 79 11.77 9.74 17.80
CA ALA A 79 12.71 8.63 17.66
C ALA A 79 14.04 9.07 17.03
N ILE A 80 14.01 9.89 15.98
CA ILE A 80 15.20 10.50 15.37
C ILE A 80 16.01 11.28 16.40
N LYS A 81 15.34 12.09 17.23
CA LYS A 81 15.99 12.85 18.31
C LYS A 81 16.61 11.93 19.38
N ARG A 82 15.94 10.85 19.77
CA ARG A 82 16.49 9.86 20.71
C ARG A 82 17.75 9.18 20.18
N GLN A 83 17.82 8.96 18.87
CA GLN A 83 19.00 8.41 18.19
C GLN A 83 20.12 9.43 17.96
N GLY A 84 19.92 10.72 18.30
CA GLY A 84 20.93 11.76 18.14
C GLY A 84 21.20 12.18 16.69
N LEU A 85 20.27 11.92 15.77
CA LEU A 85 20.40 12.32 14.37
C LEU A 85 19.99 13.77 14.16
N ASP A 86 20.85 14.57 13.51
CA ASP A 86 20.49 15.91 13.04
C ASP A 86 19.70 15.84 11.72
N MET A 87 18.43 15.45 11.86
CA MET A 87 17.50 15.23 10.76
C MET A 87 16.09 15.67 11.17
N LYS A 88 15.31 16.13 10.20
CA LYS A 88 13.91 16.50 10.41
C LYS A 88 13.02 15.99 9.28
N VAL A 89 11.87 15.43 9.64
CA VAL A 89 10.82 15.13 8.67
C VAL A 89 10.20 16.44 8.17
N THR A 90 10.34 16.72 6.88
CA THR A 90 9.82 17.95 6.23
C THR A 90 8.61 17.70 5.36
N ALA A 91 8.35 16.44 4.99
CA ALA A 91 7.16 16.05 4.26
C ALA A 91 6.69 14.66 4.72
N LEU A 92 5.40 14.54 5.00
CA LEU A 92 4.67 13.28 5.08
C LEU A 92 4.00 13.06 3.73
N VAL A 93 4.23 11.89 3.14
CA VAL A 93 3.81 11.60 1.76
C VAL A 93 3.09 10.26 1.71
N ASN A 94 2.06 10.17 0.90
CA ASN A 94 1.50 8.88 0.47
C ASN A 94 2.36 8.33 -0.69
N ASP A 95 2.58 7.01 -0.76
CA ASP A 95 3.41 6.39 -1.82
C ASP A 95 3.00 6.77 -3.25
N THR A 96 1.70 6.89 -3.50
CA THR A 96 1.17 7.22 -4.82
C THR A 96 1.40 8.70 -5.15
N VAL A 97 1.32 9.58 -4.15
CA VAL A 97 1.72 11.00 -4.28
C VAL A 97 3.21 11.13 -4.52
N GLY A 98 4.04 10.36 -3.81
CA GLY A 98 5.49 10.31 -4.02
C GLY A 98 5.84 9.81 -5.43
N THR A 99 5.12 8.80 -5.91
CA THR A 99 5.25 8.29 -7.28
C THR A 99 4.93 9.37 -8.31
N LEU A 100 3.85 10.12 -8.12
CA LEU A 100 3.49 11.25 -8.99
C LEU A 100 4.53 12.37 -8.94
N ALA A 101 5.03 12.71 -7.75
CA ALA A 101 6.07 13.74 -7.60
C ALA A 101 7.37 13.35 -8.33
N ALA A 102 7.81 12.08 -8.20
CA ALA A 102 8.96 11.56 -8.89
C ALA A 102 8.75 11.54 -10.42
N ALA A 103 7.57 11.10 -10.88
CA ALA A 103 7.22 11.13 -12.30
C ALA A 103 7.23 12.57 -12.84
N LYS A 104 6.62 13.53 -12.11
CA LYS A 104 6.58 14.94 -12.50
C LYS A 104 7.95 15.59 -12.54
N TYR A 105 8.86 15.18 -11.67
CA TYR A 105 10.24 15.63 -11.66
C TYR A 105 10.99 15.18 -12.92
N ALA A 106 10.74 13.96 -13.40
CA ALA A 106 11.37 13.41 -14.60
C ALA A 106 10.66 13.86 -15.90
N ASP A 107 9.35 14.05 -15.85
CA ASP A 107 8.49 14.35 -16.99
C ASP A 107 7.40 15.37 -16.60
N ASN A 108 7.47 16.56 -17.19
CA ASN A 108 6.51 17.63 -16.93
C ASN A 108 5.10 17.32 -17.43
N ASP A 109 4.89 16.30 -18.26
CA ASP A 109 3.56 15.90 -18.74
C ASP A 109 2.87 14.88 -17.81
N ALA A 110 3.56 14.40 -16.76
CA ALA A 110 2.94 13.55 -15.75
C ALA A 110 1.80 14.29 -15.03
N ILE A 111 0.60 13.72 -15.06
CA ILE A 111 -0.61 14.24 -14.40
C ILE A 111 -1.23 13.28 -13.40
N ALA A 112 -0.87 11.99 -13.46
CA ALA A 112 -1.39 10.96 -12.58
C ALA A 112 -0.34 9.87 -12.33
N ALA A 113 -0.46 9.21 -11.18
CA ALA A 113 0.29 8.03 -10.83
C ALA A 113 -0.67 6.96 -10.32
N VAL A 114 -0.35 5.71 -10.62
CA VAL A 114 -1.16 4.56 -10.24
C VAL A 114 -0.24 3.50 -9.63
N ILE A 115 -0.63 2.98 -8.47
CA ILE A 115 -0.02 1.82 -7.85
C ILE A 115 -0.88 0.61 -8.15
N LEU A 116 -0.30 -0.40 -8.78
CA LEU A 116 -0.89 -1.71 -9.01
C LEU A 116 0.06 -2.77 -8.45
N GLY A 117 -0.17 -3.19 -7.21
CA GLY A 117 0.68 -4.16 -6.51
C GLY A 117 -0.14 -4.96 -5.51
N THR A 118 0.41 -5.20 -4.31
CA THR A 118 -0.35 -5.85 -3.22
C THR A 118 -1.65 -5.09 -2.92
N GLY A 119 -1.60 -3.76 -2.89
CA GLY A 119 -2.78 -2.89 -2.88
C GLY A 119 -2.93 -2.15 -4.22
N THR A 120 -3.93 -1.28 -4.31
CA THR A 120 -4.10 -0.39 -5.45
C THR A 120 -4.45 1.02 -5.00
N ASN A 121 -3.87 2.03 -5.65
CA ASN A 121 -4.21 3.42 -5.39
C ASN A 121 -3.92 4.30 -6.63
N ALA A 122 -4.50 5.49 -6.67
CA ALA A 122 -4.19 6.52 -7.66
C ALA A 122 -4.04 7.90 -7.01
N ALA A 123 -3.15 8.69 -7.59
CA ALA A 123 -3.03 10.11 -7.30
C ALA A 123 -2.97 10.90 -8.61
N TYR A 124 -3.52 12.10 -8.62
CA TYR A 124 -3.50 12.96 -9.80
C TYR A 124 -3.41 14.44 -9.44
N ILE A 125 -3.12 15.27 -10.43
CA ILE A 125 -3.11 16.72 -10.30
C ILE A 125 -4.49 17.26 -10.71
N ASP A 126 -5.18 17.90 -9.77
CA ASP A 126 -6.41 18.64 -10.02
C ASP A 126 -6.15 20.14 -9.84
N HIS A 127 -7.10 20.97 -10.27
CA HIS A 127 -7.04 22.40 -10.01
C HIS A 127 -7.64 22.72 -8.64
N ALA A 128 -6.89 23.41 -7.77
CA ALA A 128 -7.32 23.64 -6.39
C ALA A 128 -8.68 24.35 -6.27
N HIS A 129 -9.07 25.15 -7.26
CA HIS A 129 -10.34 25.88 -7.28
C HIS A 129 -11.56 25.02 -7.66
N THR A 130 -11.37 23.82 -8.21
CA THR A 130 -12.47 22.91 -8.57
C THR A 130 -12.90 22.01 -7.41
N ILE A 131 -12.18 22.03 -6.27
CA ILE A 131 -12.37 21.14 -5.12
C ILE A 131 -13.31 21.80 -4.10
N PRO A 132 -14.61 21.49 -4.06
CA PRO A 132 -15.56 22.27 -3.25
C PRO A 132 -15.37 22.09 -1.74
N LYS A 133 -14.74 20.99 -1.32
CA LYS A 133 -14.44 20.70 0.09
C LYS A 133 -13.18 21.42 0.61
N TRP A 134 -12.36 21.98 -0.28
CA TRP A 134 -11.11 22.63 0.10
C TRP A 134 -11.37 24.11 0.44
N HIS A 135 -11.07 24.48 1.68
CA HIS A 135 -11.22 25.84 2.19
C HIS A 135 -9.87 26.43 2.67
N GLY A 136 -8.78 25.71 2.44
CA GLY A 136 -7.43 26.11 2.85
C GLY A 136 -6.76 27.06 1.84
N PRO A 137 -5.53 27.52 2.15
CA PRO A 137 -4.77 28.35 1.24
C PRO A 137 -4.49 27.60 -0.08
N LEU A 138 -4.57 28.31 -1.20
CA LEU A 138 -4.28 27.73 -2.50
C LEU A 138 -2.77 27.55 -2.71
N PRO A 139 -2.33 26.46 -3.36
CA PRO A 139 -0.94 26.29 -3.78
C PRO A 139 -0.56 27.35 -4.82
N LYS A 140 0.74 27.69 -4.89
CA LYS A 140 1.24 28.78 -5.76
C LYS A 140 0.95 28.56 -7.26
N SER A 141 0.99 27.30 -7.72
CA SER A 141 0.68 26.94 -9.10
C SER A 141 -0.83 26.95 -9.40
N GLY A 142 -1.68 26.95 -8.37
CA GLY A 142 -3.10 26.64 -8.50
C GLY A 142 -3.41 25.14 -8.61
N ASP A 143 -2.38 24.29 -8.70
CA ASP A 143 -2.52 22.84 -8.83
C ASP A 143 -2.45 22.15 -7.47
N MET A 144 -3.39 21.24 -7.22
CA MET A 144 -3.49 20.43 -6.02
C MET A 144 -3.31 18.96 -6.35
N VAL A 145 -2.37 18.29 -5.68
CA VAL A 145 -2.25 16.83 -5.78
C VAL A 145 -3.34 16.17 -4.94
N ILE A 146 -4.12 15.29 -5.58
CA ILE A 146 -5.17 14.50 -4.95
C ILE A 146 -4.68 13.07 -4.79
N ASN A 147 -4.58 12.60 -3.55
CA ASN A 147 -4.55 11.18 -3.24
C ASN A 147 -6.00 10.66 -3.21
N MET A 148 -6.34 9.73 -4.10
CA MET A 148 -7.73 9.27 -4.24
C MET A 148 -8.13 8.23 -3.20
N GLU A 149 -7.19 7.44 -2.70
CA GLU A 149 -7.48 6.23 -1.89
C GLU A 149 -8.56 5.35 -2.57
N TRP A 150 -8.39 5.14 -3.89
CA TRP A 150 -9.47 4.63 -4.75
C TRP A 150 -9.83 3.16 -4.51
N GLY A 151 -9.08 2.46 -3.65
CA GLY A 151 -9.33 1.06 -3.33
C GLY A 151 -10.71 0.86 -2.72
N ASN A 152 -11.23 1.89 -2.04
CA ASN A 152 -12.56 1.91 -1.46
C ASN A 152 -13.68 2.32 -2.44
N PHE A 153 -13.38 2.52 -3.73
CA PHE A 153 -14.40 2.77 -4.73
C PHE A 153 -15.39 1.60 -4.79
N ARG A 154 -16.68 1.92 -4.91
CA ARG A 154 -17.76 0.95 -5.03
C ARG A 154 -18.84 1.49 -5.96
N SER A 155 -19.34 0.61 -6.83
CA SER A 155 -20.43 0.91 -7.75
C SER A 155 -21.23 -0.37 -8.03
N SER A 156 -22.53 -0.24 -8.32
CA SER A 156 -23.35 -1.34 -8.85
C SER A 156 -22.90 -1.79 -10.24
N HIS A 157 -22.05 -1.01 -10.90
CA HIS A 157 -21.45 -1.36 -12.19
C HIS A 157 -20.18 -2.19 -12.08
N LEU A 158 -19.66 -2.43 -10.87
CA LEU A 158 -18.55 -3.37 -10.69
C LEU A 158 -19.06 -4.81 -10.92
N PRO A 159 -18.40 -5.61 -11.78
CA PRO A 159 -18.87 -6.94 -12.14
C PRO A 159 -18.50 -7.98 -11.07
N LEU A 160 -19.07 -7.84 -9.87
CA LEU A 160 -18.80 -8.72 -8.74
C LEU A 160 -19.47 -10.09 -8.94
N THR A 161 -18.73 -11.14 -8.60
CA THR A 161 -19.17 -12.54 -8.60
C THR A 161 -19.48 -13.03 -7.19
N GLU A 162 -20.03 -14.24 -7.07
CA GLU A 162 -20.21 -14.90 -5.77
C GLU A 162 -18.88 -15.06 -5.00
N PHE A 163 -17.76 -15.23 -5.71
CA PHE A 163 -16.44 -15.39 -5.10
C PHE A 163 -15.92 -14.08 -4.49
N ASP A 164 -16.19 -12.96 -5.16
CA ASP A 164 -15.85 -11.62 -4.65
C ASP A 164 -16.67 -11.30 -3.40
N HIS A 165 -17.97 -11.65 -3.40
CA HIS A 165 -18.84 -11.47 -2.25
C HIS A 165 -18.40 -12.33 -1.05
N ALA A 166 -18.07 -13.60 -1.28
CA ALA A 166 -17.57 -14.48 -0.23
C ALA A 166 -16.24 -13.96 0.33
N LEU A 167 -15.29 -13.60 -0.55
CA LEU A 167 -14.00 -13.01 -0.16
C LEU A 167 -14.19 -11.76 0.69
N ASP A 168 -15.05 -10.83 0.27
CA ASP A 168 -15.32 -9.61 1.04
C ASP A 168 -15.89 -9.93 2.43
N SER A 169 -16.86 -10.85 2.50
CA SER A 169 -17.54 -11.21 3.75
C SER A 169 -16.61 -11.85 4.79
N GLU A 170 -15.59 -12.58 4.34
CA GLU A 170 -14.59 -13.27 5.18
C GLU A 170 -13.34 -12.41 5.43
N SER A 171 -13.26 -11.23 4.82
CA SER A 171 -12.12 -10.32 4.98
C SER A 171 -12.11 -9.64 6.35
N LEU A 172 -10.98 -9.03 6.70
CA LEU A 172 -10.85 -8.23 7.92
C LEU A 172 -11.69 -6.94 7.88
N ASN A 173 -12.16 -6.54 6.71
CA ASN A 173 -12.88 -5.29 6.48
C ASN A 173 -14.05 -5.49 5.49
N PRO A 174 -15.09 -6.27 5.87
CA PRO A 174 -16.24 -6.52 5.00
C PRO A 174 -16.95 -5.24 4.58
N GLY A 175 -17.29 -5.11 3.30
CA GLY A 175 -17.93 -3.93 2.73
C GLY A 175 -17.00 -2.76 2.42
N GLU A 176 -15.71 -2.86 2.76
CA GLU A 176 -14.68 -1.87 2.44
C GLU A 176 -13.69 -2.40 1.39
N GLN A 177 -12.95 -1.50 0.75
CA GLN A 177 -11.89 -1.81 -0.21
C GLN A 177 -12.37 -2.70 -1.38
N ILE A 178 -13.63 -2.52 -1.82
CA ILE A 178 -14.24 -3.38 -2.85
C ILE A 178 -13.48 -3.32 -4.17
N TYR A 179 -13.08 -2.14 -4.62
CA TYR A 179 -12.29 -2.02 -5.85
C TYR A 179 -10.90 -2.63 -5.70
N GLU A 180 -10.23 -2.46 -4.54
CA GLU A 180 -8.95 -3.11 -4.26
C GLU A 180 -9.07 -4.64 -4.24
N LYS A 181 -10.10 -5.18 -3.58
CA LYS A 181 -10.39 -6.63 -3.57
C LYS A 181 -10.59 -7.21 -4.96
N LEU A 182 -11.08 -6.40 -5.89
CA LEU A 182 -11.33 -6.81 -7.26
C LEU A 182 -10.06 -6.80 -8.13
N ILE A 183 -9.13 -5.84 -7.93
CA ILE A 183 -8.02 -5.60 -8.88
C ILE A 183 -6.61 -5.74 -8.31
N SER A 184 -6.44 -5.86 -6.99
CA SER A 184 -5.11 -5.87 -6.40
C SER A 184 -4.50 -7.27 -6.35
N GLY A 185 -3.16 -7.30 -6.37
CA GLY A 185 -2.40 -8.53 -6.32
C GLY A 185 -2.52 -9.29 -4.98
N MET A 186 -3.09 -8.69 -3.93
CA MET A 186 -3.39 -9.43 -2.70
C MET A 186 -4.54 -10.43 -2.89
N TYR A 187 -5.50 -10.12 -3.75
CA TYR A 187 -6.78 -10.85 -3.84
C TYR A 187 -6.95 -11.67 -5.12
N MET A 188 -6.23 -11.35 -6.20
CA MET A 188 -6.32 -12.11 -7.45
C MET A 188 -6.14 -13.63 -7.24
N GLY A 189 -5.08 -14.02 -6.52
CA GLY A 189 -4.81 -15.43 -6.23
C GLY A 189 -5.88 -16.09 -5.36
N GLU A 190 -6.46 -15.34 -4.42
CA GLU A 190 -7.53 -15.82 -3.55
C GLU A 190 -8.85 -16.03 -4.32
N ILE A 191 -9.16 -15.18 -5.31
CA ILE A 191 -10.31 -15.40 -6.20
C ILE A 191 -10.11 -16.69 -7.00
N VAL A 192 -8.92 -16.91 -7.59
CA VAL A 192 -8.62 -18.16 -8.30
C VAL A 192 -8.75 -19.38 -7.37
N ARG A 193 -8.24 -19.29 -6.14
CA ARG A 193 -8.35 -20.35 -5.14
C ARG A 193 -9.81 -20.71 -4.87
N ARG A 194 -10.67 -19.71 -4.67
CA ARG A 194 -12.11 -19.91 -4.39
C ARG A 194 -12.84 -20.57 -5.56
N VAL A 195 -12.54 -20.16 -6.79
CA VAL A 195 -13.09 -20.79 -8.01
C VAL A 195 -12.65 -22.26 -8.08
N LEU A 196 -11.35 -22.52 -7.94
CA LEU A 196 -10.81 -23.89 -8.00
C LEU A 196 -11.37 -24.77 -6.87
N LEU A 197 -11.55 -24.22 -5.67
CA LEU A 197 -12.13 -24.95 -4.54
C LEU A 197 -13.57 -25.37 -4.85
N LYS A 198 -14.38 -24.46 -5.38
CA LYS A 198 -15.75 -24.79 -5.80
C LYS A 198 -15.77 -25.87 -6.88
N MET A 199 -14.92 -25.75 -7.90
CA MET A 199 -14.80 -26.78 -8.95
C MET A 199 -14.32 -28.14 -8.41
N ALA A 200 -13.42 -28.14 -7.43
CA ALA A 200 -12.95 -29.35 -6.78
C ALA A 200 -14.10 -30.06 -6.03
N GLN A 201 -14.92 -29.29 -5.31
CA GLN A 201 -16.04 -29.79 -4.50
C GLN A 201 -17.23 -30.23 -5.35
N GLU A 202 -17.57 -29.50 -6.41
CA GLU A 202 -18.81 -29.69 -7.17
C GLU A 202 -18.62 -30.46 -8.48
N ALA A 203 -17.41 -30.49 -9.04
CA ALA A 203 -17.14 -31.04 -10.36
C ALA A 203 -15.96 -32.01 -10.41
N SER A 204 -15.44 -32.46 -9.25
CA SER A 204 -14.32 -33.39 -9.15
C SER A 204 -13.11 -32.98 -10.00
N LEU A 205 -12.80 -31.68 -10.03
CA LEU A 205 -11.68 -31.12 -10.82
C LEU A 205 -10.36 -31.85 -10.56
N PHE A 206 -10.13 -32.23 -9.30
CA PHE A 206 -8.98 -33.04 -8.89
C PHE A 206 -9.48 -34.46 -8.61
N ALA A 207 -9.01 -35.43 -9.40
CA ALA A 207 -9.51 -36.81 -9.40
C ALA A 207 -9.48 -37.49 -8.02
N ASP A 208 -8.51 -37.12 -7.18
CA ASP A 208 -8.29 -37.69 -5.85
C ASP A 208 -9.09 -36.96 -4.74
N GLY A 209 -10.02 -36.07 -5.11
CA GLY A 209 -10.79 -35.24 -4.17
C GLY A 209 -10.22 -33.83 -3.99
N VAL A 210 -10.76 -33.07 -3.04
CA VAL A 210 -10.36 -31.68 -2.79
C VAL A 210 -8.95 -31.66 -2.16
N PRO A 211 -7.95 -30.99 -2.77
CA PRO A 211 -6.63 -30.88 -2.17
C PRO A 211 -6.68 -30.06 -0.86
N GLU A 212 -6.19 -30.60 0.25
CA GLU A 212 -6.22 -29.93 1.57
C GLU A 212 -5.61 -28.53 1.54
N LYS A 213 -4.52 -28.34 0.78
CA LYS A 213 -3.89 -27.01 0.63
C LYS A 213 -4.82 -25.98 0.01
N LEU A 214 -5.74 -26.40 -0.88
CA LEU A 214 -6.66 -25.50 -1.57
C LEU A 214 -7.70 -24.91 -0.61
N GLU A 215 -7.92 -25.53 0.54
CA GLU A 215 -8.80 -25.02 1.60
C GLU A 215 -8.16 -23.88 2.39
N ILE A 216 -6.83 -23.72 2.34
CA ILE A 216 -6.09 -22.69 3.09
C ILE A 216 -6.26 -21.32 2.40
N PRO A 217 -6.89 -20.32 3.04
CA PRO A 217 -7.04 -18.98 2.46
C PRO A 217 -5.69 -18.36 2.11
N TYR A 218 -5.64 -17.64 0.98
CA TYR A 218 -4.45 -16.93 0.47
C TYR A 218 -3.23 -17.82 0.16
N ILE A 219 -3.39 -19.15 0.08
CA ILE A 219 -2.31 -20.05 -0.34
C ILE A 219 -1.85 -19.79 -1.79
N LEU A 220 -2.79 -19.39 -2.65
CA LEU A 220 -2.50 -18.93 -4.01
C LEU A 220 -2.28 -17.42 -3.98
N SER A 221 -1.06 -17.01 -4.36
CA SER A 221 -0.69 -15.61 -4.51
C SER A 221 -0.75 -15.20 -5.98
N THR A 222 -0.65 -13.90 -6.26
CA THR A 222 -0.51 -13.40 -7.63
C THR A 222 0.75 -13.93 -8.32
N LEU A 223 1.81 -14.27 -7.58
CA LEU A 223 2.98 -14.93 -8.17
C LEU A 223 2.66 -16.33 -8.69
N HIS A 224 1.84 -17.10 -7.96
CA HIS A 224 1.37 -18.40 -8.43
C HIS A 224 0.54 -18.23 -9.70
N MET A 225 -0.37 -17.25 -9.74
CA MET A 225 -1.14 -16.95 -10.95
C MET A 225 -0.25 -16.56 -12.13
N LEU A 226 0.75 -15.70 -11.92
CA LEU A 226 1.67 -15.29 -12.97
C LEU A 226 2.40 -16.49 -13.57
N MET A 227 2.92 -17.37 -12.72
CA MET A 227 3.61 -18.59 -13.15
C MET A 227 2.69 -19.51 -13.98
N MET A 228 1.42 -19.66 -13.58
CA MET A 228 0.45 -20.45 -14.33
C MET A 228 0.04 -19.78 -15.65
N HIS A 229 -0.14 -18.46 -15.64
CA HIS A 229 -0.56 -17.70 -16.81
C HIS A 229 0.55 -17.61 -17.88
N GLN A 230 1.81 -17.59 -17.47
CA GLN A 230 2.96 -17.59 -18.38
C GLN A 230 3.34 -18.99 -18.87
N ASP A 231 2.67 -20.04 -18.39
CA ASP A 231 2.95 -21.40 -18.80
C ASP A 231 2.49 -21.63 -20.24
N THR A 232 3.46 -21.77 -21.13
CA THR A 232 3.24 -22.04 -22.56
C THR A 232 3.61 -23.47 -22.94
N THR A 233 3.88 -24.34 -21.95
CA THR A 233 4.13 -25.75 -22.19
C THR A 233 2.86 -26.44 -22.69
N PRO A 234 2.96 -27.42 -23.62
CA PRO A 234 1.77 -28.09 -24.16
C PRO A 234 0.90 -28.80 -23.10
N ASP A 235 1.51 -29.20 -21.99
CA ASP A 235 0.88 -29.94 -20.89
C ASP A 235 0.63 -29.09 -19.63
N LEU A 236 0.94 -27.79 -19.66
CA LEU A 236 0.82 -26.87 -18.53
C LEU A 236 1.52 -27.39 -17.26
N GLN A 237 2.74 -27.91 -17.43
CA GLN A 237 3.51 -28.57 -16.38
C GLN A 237 3.67 -27.68 -15.12
N THR A 238 3.89 -26.38 -15.31
CA THR A 238 4.08 -25.42 -14.21
C THR A 238 2.79 -25.25 -13.42
N ALA A 239 1.65 -25.15 -14.12
CA ALA A 239 0.34 -25.09 -13.45
C ALA A 239 0.06 -26.38 -12.66
N GLY A 240 0.35 -27.55 -13.25
CA GLY A 240 0.22 -28.82 -12.57
C GLY A 240 1.06 -28.95 -11.30
N ILE A 241 2.26 -28.36 -11.26
CA ILE A 241 3.11 -28.35 -10.06
C ILE A 241 2.55 -27.41 -8.98
N LYS A 242 2.01 -26.25 -9.36
CA LYS A 242 1.51 -25.25 -8.40
C LYS A 242 0.17 -25.62 -7.76
N LEU A 243 -0.60 -26.48 -8.41
CA LEU A 243 -1.92 -26.91 -7.94
C LEU A 243 -1.90 -28.25 -7.15
N LYS A 244 -0.72 -28.85 -6.91
CA LYS A 244 -0.51 -30.04 -6.05
C LYS A 244 -0.02 -29.66 -4.65
#